data_AF-A0A6I5CET9-F1
#
_entry.id   AF-A0A6I5CET9-F1
#
_cell.length_a   1.000
_cell.length_b   1.000
_cell.length_c   1.000
_cell.angle_alpha   90.00
_cell.angle_beta   90.00
_cell.angle_gamma   90.00
#
_symmetry.space_group_name_H-M   'P 1'
#
loop_
_entity.id
_entity.type
_entity.pdbx_description
1 polymer ?
#
loop_
_entity_poly.entity_id
_entity_poly.type
_entity_poly.pdbx_seq_one_letter_code
_entity_poly.pdbx_strand_id
1 'polypeptide(L)'
;AVVQAVGLPLSPLRVALLYLAASSAAALLPTPGGLGSLDAALAFALTSAGAPGTAAASAVLGYRLLTVWLPLIPGLLVLGALIRRRAV
;
A
#
# COMPACT_ATOMS: atom_id res chain seq x y z
N ALA A 1 5.54 1.22 -9.84
CA ALA A 1 4.41 1.80 -10.60
C ALA A 1 3.98 3.13 -10.00
N VAL A 2 3.34 3.16 -8.82
CA VAL A 2 2.73 4.39 -8.25
C VAL A 2 3.74 5.52 -8.03
N VAL A 3 4.91 5.24 -7.45
CA VAL A 3 5.99 6.24 -7.24
C VAL A 3 6.37 6.95 -8.55
N GLN A 4 6.46 6.20 -9.66
CA GLN A 4 6.75 6.75 -10.97
C GLN A 4 5.55 7.54 -11.52
N ALA A 5 4.33 7.06 -11.31
CA ALA A 5 3.10 7.74 -11.73
C ALA A 5 2.91 9.10 -11.04
N VAL A 6 3.36 9.25 -9.79
CA VAL A 6 3.35 10.53 -9.06
C VAL A 6 4.58 11.40 -9.36
N GLY A 7 5.40 11.04 -10.34
CA GLY A 7 6.53 11.85 -10.81
C GLY A 7 7.77 11.82 -9.91
N LEU A 8 7.90 10.85 -9.00
CA LEU A 8 9.09 10.74 -8.16
C LEU A 8 10.22 10.02 -8.92
N PRO A 9 11.41 10.65 -9.10
CA PRO A 9 12.53 10.09 -9.85
C PRO A 9 13.33 9.08 -8.99
N LEU A 10 12.65 8.13 -8.36
CA LEU A 10 13.27 7.07 -7.56
C LEU A 10 13.37 5.79 -8.38
N SER A 11 14.57 5.20 -8.46
CA SER A 11 14.77 3.94 -9.19
C SER A 11 13.89 2.82 -8.62
N PRO A 12 13.36 1.90 -9.45
CA PRO A 12 12.51 0.81 -8.97
C PRO A 12 13.15 -0.04 -7.86
N LEU A 13 14.46 -0.32 -7.99
CA LEU A 13 15.21 -1.05 -6.98
C LEU A 13 15.26 -0.31 -5.65
N ARG A 14 15.50 1.01 -5.67
CA ARG A 14 15.52 1.83 -4.45
C ARG A 14 14.15 1.82 -3.77
N VAL A 15 13.07 1.93 -4.53
CA VAL A 15 11.70 1.84 -3.99
C VAL A 15 11.43 0.46 -3.38
N ALA A 16 11.87 -0.63 -4.02
CA ALA A 16 11.72 -1.98 -3.48
C ALA A 16 12.47 -2.15 -2.14
N LEU A 17 13.69 -1.62 -2.02
CA LEU A 17 14.45 -1.65 -0.77
C LEU A 17 13.78 -0.84 0.35
N LEU A 18 13.29 0.36 0.02
CA LEU A 18 12.53 1.18 0.98
C LEU A 18 11.26 0.47 1.44
N TYR A 19 10.55 -0.17 0.51
CA TYR A 19 9.36 -0.97 0.82
C TYR A 19 9.71 -2.14 1.74
N LEU A 20 10.79 -2.87 1.47
CA LEU A 20 11.22 -3.99 2.29
C LEU A 20 11.57 -3.53 3.72
N ALA A 21 12.36 -2.47 3.84
CA ALA A 21 12.72 -1.88 5.13
C ALA A 21 11.49 -1.39 5.91
N ALA A 22 10.58 -0.66 5.25
CA ALA A 22 9.33 -0.20 5.84
C ALA A 22 8.45 -1.37 6.29
N SER A 23 8.37 -2.43 5.48
CA SER A 23 7.57 -3.63 5.78
C SER A 23 8.15 -4.40 6.96
N SER A 24 9.47 -4.56 7.03
CA SER A 24 10.14 -5.18 8.18
C SER A 24 9.92 -4.39 9.46
N ALA A 25 9.95 -3.05 9.40
CA ALA A 25 9.65 -2.20 10.56
C ALA A 25 8.16 -2.30 10.97
N ALA A 26 7.24 -2.27 10.00
CA ALA A 26 5.81 -2.36 10.26
C ALA A 26 5.38 -3.71 10.84
N ALA A 27 6.09 -4.80 10.51
CA ALA A 27 5.82 -6.14 11.03
C ALA A 27 5.99 -6.27 12.55
N LEU A 28 6.68 -5.33 13.19
CA LEU A 28 6.82 -5.27 14.66
C LEU A 28 5.49 -4.89 15.34
N LEU A 29 4.55 -4.29 14.60
CA LEU A 29 3.25 -3.89 15.12
C LEU A 29 2.18 -4.92 14.73
N PRO A 30 1.42 -5.49 15.68
CA PRO A 30 0.34 -6.44 15.39
C PRO A 30 -0.88 -5.71 14.80
N THR A 31 -0.76 -5.32 13.54
CA THR A 31 -1.80 -4.57 12.81
C THR A 31 -2.41 -5.44 11.72
N PRO A 32 -3.74 -5.61 11.68
CA PRO A 32 -4.39 -6.41 10.65
C PRO A 32 -4.12 -5.82 9.26
N GLY A 33 -3.58 -6.63 8.36
CA GLY A 33 -3.25 -6.21 6.98
C GLY A 33 -2.21 -5.10 6.88
N GLY A 34 -1.45 -4.82 7.95
CA GLY A 34 -0.46 -3.74 8.01
C GLY A 34 -1.08 -2.34 7.81
N LEU A 35 -2.38 -2.17 8.04
CA LEU A 35 -3.06 -0.88 7.91
C LEU A 35 -2.55 0.11 8.96
N GLY A 36 -2.19 1.32 8.54
CA GLY A 36 -1.63 2.37 9.39
C GLY A 36 -0.12 2.22 9.63
N SER A 37 0.35 1.06 10.09
CA SER A 37 1.77 0.82 10.40
C SER A 37 2.66 0.90 9.16
N LEU A 38 2.31 0.16 8.10
CA LEU A 38 3.03 0.18 6.83
C LEU A 38 2.90 1.53 6.13
N ASP A 39 1.75 2.20 6.27
CA ASP A 39 1.51 3.51 5.64
C ASP A 39 2.45 4.56 6.20
N ALA A 40 2.56 4.63 7.52
CA ALA A 40 3.47 5.53 8.21
C ALA A 40 4.93 5.18 7.89
N ALA A 41 5.30 3.90 7.97
CA ALA A 41 6.66 3.45 7.70
C ALA A 41 7.09 3.74 6.25
N LEU A 42 6.21 3.50 5.27
CA LEU A 42 6.51 3.72 3.85
C LEU A 42 6.53 5.21 3.50
N ALA A 43 5.60 6.01 4.03
CA ALA A 43 5.63 7.45 3.88
C ALA A 43 6.91 8.05 4.46
N PHE A 44 7.33 7.58 5.64
CA PHE A 44 8.60 7.97 6.25
C PHE A 44 9.80 7.55 5.41
N ALA A 45 9.85 6.30 4.92
CA ALA A 45 10.95 5.80 4.10
C ALA A 45 11.09 6.55 2.76
N LEU A 46 9.98 6.89 2.10
CA LEU A 46 10.01 7.68 0.87
C LEU A 46 10.44 9.13 1.13
N THR A 47 9.94 9.74 2.20
CA THR A 47 10.31 11.12 2.59
C THR A 47 11.78 11.21 2.96
N SER A 48 12.30 10.25 3.74
CA SER A 48 13.73 10.19 4.09
C SER A 48 14.64 9.89 2.89
N ALA A 49 14.09 9.26 1.84
CA ALA A 49 14.79 9.08 0.56
C ALA A 49 14.80 10.34 -0.33
N GLY A 50 14.16 11.44 0.10
CA GLY A 50 14.13 12.73 -0.59
C GLY A 50 12.83 13.05 -1.32
N ALA A 51 11.78 12.24 -1.17
CA ALA A 51 10.47 12.56 -1.77
C ALA A 51 9.77 13.69 -1.00
N PRO A 52 9.12 14.66 -1.68
CA PRO A 52 8.22 15.60 -1.03
C PRO A 52 7.11 14.86 -0.26
N GLY A 53 6.76 15.32 0.94
CA GLY A 53 5.80 14.62 1.81
C GLY A 53 4.43 14.39 1.16
N THR A 54 3.94 15.35 0.38
CA THR A 54 2.68 15.22 -0.39
C THR A 54 2.76 14.15 -1.47
N ALA A 55 3.91 14.02 -2.15
CA ALA A 55 4.14 12.98 -3.15
C ALA A 55 4.31 11.59 -2.50
N ALA A 56 5.00 11.52 -1.36
CA ALA A 56 5.11 10.28 -0.58
C ALA A 56 3.72 9.80 -0.10
N ALA A 57 2.90 10.70 0.45
CA ALA A 57 1.53 10.38 0.85
C ALA A 57 0.68 9.90 -0.34
N SER A 58 0.78 10.59 -1.49
CA SER A 58 0.09 10.20 -2.72
C SER A 58 0.52 8.81 -3.21
N ALA A 59 1.82 8.49 -3.10
CA ALA A 59 2.34 7.18 -3.46
C ALA A 59 1.80 6.06 -2.56
N VAL A 60 1.68 6.31 -1.25
CA VAL A 60 1.08 5.37 -0.29
C VAL A 60 -0.41 5.15 -0.58
N LEU A 61 -1.16 6.21 -0.84
CA LEU A 61 -2.58 6.12 -1.20
C LEU A 61 -2.79 5.32 -2.49
N GLY A 62 -2.02 5.62 -3.54
CA GLY A 62 -2.08 4.85 -4.79
C GLY A 62 -1.69 3.38 -4.58
N TYR A 63 -0.71 3.10 -3.71
CA TYR A 63 -0.36 1.73 -3.33
C TYR A 63 -1.52 1.00 -2.65
N ARG A 64 -2.24 1.64 -1.72
CA ARG A 64 -3.42 1.06 -1.05
C ARG A 64 -4.59 0.83 -1.98
N LEU A 65 -4.81 1.75 -2.91
CA LEU A 65 -5.81 1.59 -3.97
C LEU A 65 -5.56 0.31 -4.76
N LEU A 66 -4.30 0.04 -5.14
CA LEU A 66 -3.96 -1.13 -5.95
C LEU A 66 -3.90 -2.44 -5.16
N THR A 67 -3.48 -2.41 -3.89
CA THR A 67 -3.22 -3.63 -3.11
C THR A 67 -4.35 -4.02 -2.16
N VAL A 68 -5.15 -3.06 -1.71
CA VAL A 68 -6.22 -3.31 -0.75
C VAL A 68 -7.57 -3.09 -1.41
N TRP A 69 -7.81 -1.93 -2.02
CA TRP A 69 -9.17 -1.55 -2.41
C TRP A 69 -9.59 -2.21 -3.73
N LEU A 70 -8.69 -2.25 -4.72
CA LEU A 70 -8.97 -2.87 -6.01
C LEU A 70 -9.26 -4.38 -5.89
N PRO A 71 -8.50 -5.19 -5.12
CA PRO A 71 -8.83 -6.61 -4.92
C PRO A 71 -10.06 -6.84 -4.02
N LEU A 72 -10.37 -5.90 -3.12
CA LEU A 72 -11.52 -6.01 -2.22
C LEU A 72 -12.85 -5.98 -2.98
N ILE A 73 -12.98 -5.15 -4.02
CA ILE A 73 -14.21 -5.01 -4.81
C ILE A 73 -14.70 -6.35 -5.39
N PRO A 74 -13.92 -7.09 -6.21
CA PRO A 74 -14.38 -8.37 -6.75
C PRO A 74 -14.65 -9.39 -5.64
N GLY A 75 -13.87 -9.40 -4.55
CA GLY A 75 -14.11 -10.26 -3.40
C GLY A 75 -15.49 -10.04 -2.77
N LEU A 76 -15.87 -8.77 -2.55
CA LEU A 76 -17.18 -8.41 -2.02
C LEU A 76 -18.31 -8.74 -3.00
N LEU A 77 -18.11 -8.55 -4.31
CA LEU A 77 -19.10 -8.89 -5.33
C LEU A 77 -19.38 -10.40 -5.37
N VAL A 78 -18.32 -11.22 -5.32
CA VAL A 78 -18.45 -12.69 -5.27
C VAL A 78 -19.12 -13.13 -3.98
N LEU A 79 -18.68 -12.62 -2.83
CA LEU A 79 -19.30 -12.92 -1.55
C LEU A 79 -20.79 -12.56 -1.54
N GLY A 80 -21.14 -11.36 -2.02
CA GLY A 80 -22.54 -10.93 -2.15
C GLY A 80 -23.34 -11.78 -3.15
N ALA A 81 -22.71 -12.35 -4.18
CA ALA A 81 -23.36 -13.31 -5.06
C ALA A 81 -23.60 -14.66 -4.36
N LEU A 82 -22.65 -15.15 -3.56
CA LEU A 82 -22.78 -16.41 -2.81
C LEU A 82 -23.86 -16.32 -1.73
N ILE A 83 -23.88 -15.22 -0.96
CA ILE A 83 -24.92 -14.95 0.04
C ILE A 83 -26.30 -14.91 -0.61
N ARG A 84 -26.45 -14.23 -1.77
CA ARG A 84 -27.71 -14.21 -2.52
C ARG A 84 -28.15 -15.60 -3.01
N ARG A 85 -27.21 -16.51 -3.24
CA ARG A 85 -27.46 -17.90 -3.67
C ARG A 85 -27.63 -18.88 -2.49
N ARG A 86 -27.54 -18.44 -1.23
CA ARG A 86 -27.51 -19.30 -0.02
C ARG A 86 -26.44 -20.41 -0.09
N ALA A 87 -25.34 -20.13 -0.78
CA ALA A 87 -24.22 -21.06 -0.87
C ALA A 87 -23.29 -21.00 0.37
N VAL A 88 -23.52 -20.02 1.25
CA VAL A 88 -22.85 -19.75 2.52
C VAL A 88 -23.93 -19.38 3.53
#